data_AF-A0A6S7ICJ9-F1
#
_entry.id   AF-A0A6S7ICJ9-F1
#
_cell.length_a   1.000
_cell.length_b   1.000
_cell.length_c   1.000
_cell.angle_alpha   90.00
_cell.angle_beta   90.00
_cell.angle_gamma   90.00
#
_symmetry.space_group_name_H-M   'P 1'
#
loop_
_entity.id
_entity.type
_entity.pdbx_description
1 polymer ?
#
loop_
_entity_poly.entity_id
_entity_poly.type
_entity_poly.pdbx_seq_one_letter_code
_entity_poly.pdbx_strand_id
1 'polypeptide(L)'
;MKKKYGVNAKLLFTDTDSLCYEVKTRDIYQDMLEDAGLFDTSEYTQGHPLHSIRNKKVLGKMKDETHGFPIQEFIGLRPKMYSILYTENNKQVEKKTAKGIKG
;
A
#
# COMPACT_ATOMS: atom_id res chain seq x y z
N MET A 1 4.78 -0.20 -12.00
CA MET A 1 5.85 -0.09 -10.98
C MET A 1 7.25 -0.27 -11.58
N LYS A 2 7.68 -1.45 -12.04
CA LYS A 2 9.05 -1.63 -12.58
C LYS A 2 9.37 -0.78 -13.83
N LYS A 3 8.37 -0.53 -14.70
CA LYS A 3 8.51 0.41 -15.84
C LYS A 3 8.50 1.89 -15.43
N LYS A 4 7.79 2.25 -14.36
CA LYS A 4 7.63 3.65 -13.88
C LYS A 4 8.81 4.09 -13.00
N TYR A 5 9.26 3.20 -12.12
CA TYR A 5 10.30 3.49 -11.13
C TYR A 5 11.64 2.77 -11.39
N GLY A 6 11.69 1.79 -12.29
CA GLY A 6 12.95 1.09 -12.63
C GLY A 6 13.64 0.50 -11.42
N VAL A 7 14.89 0.93 -11.19
CA VAL A 7 15.74 0.54 -10.05
C VAL A 7 15.23 1.08 -8.70
N ASN A 8 14.34 2.07 -8.72
CA ASN A 8 13.76 2.67 -7.52
C ASN A 8 12.54 1.90 -7.00
N ALA A 9 12.08 0.85 -7.69
CA ALA A 9 11.05 -0.06 -7.17
C ALA A 9 11.63 -1.44 -6.90
N LYS A 10 11.49 -1.89 -5.65
CA LYS A 10 11.90 -3.22 -5.20
C LYS A 10 10.66 -3.98 -4.72
N LEU A 11 10.40 -5.15 -5.32
CA LEU A 11 9.34 -6.04 -4.86
C LEU A 11 9.78 -6.65 -3.51
N LEU A 12 9.00 -6.42 -2.46
CA LEU A 12 9.25 -6.99 -1.13
C LEU A 12 8.58 -8.35 -1.01
N PHE A 13 7.29 -8.44 -1.36
CA PHE A 13 6.57 -9.71 -1.43
C PHE A 13 5.39 -9.64 -2.40
N THR A 14 4.93 -10.82 -2.83
CA THR A 14 3.69 -11.01 -3.58
C THR A 14 2.94 -12.22 -3.03
N ASP A 15 1.63 -12.12 -2.94
CA ASP A 15 0.67 -13.19 -2.63
C ASP A 15 -0.31 -13.32 -3.81
N THR A 16 -1.38 -14.07 -3.61
CA THR A 16 -2.43 -14.37 -4.61
C THR A 16 -3.23 -13.12 -4.98
N ASP A 17 -3.50 -12.26 -4.00
CA ASP A 17 -4.37 -11.09 -4.11
C ASP A 17 -3.71 -9.77 -3.65
N SER A 18 -2.49 -9.83 -3.12
CA SER A 18 -1.77 -8.66 -2.62
C SER A 18 -0.28 -8.70 -2.96
N LEU A 19 0.36 -7.54 -2.97
CA LEU A 19 1.78 -7.39 -3.19
C LEU A 19 2.28 -6.14 -2.48
N CYS A 20 3.56 -6.11 -2.14
CA CYS A 20 4.20 -4.97 -1.51
C CYS A 20 5.48 -4.61 -2.25
N TYR A 21 5.58 -3.33 -2.63
CA TYR A 21 6.77 -2.76 -3.26
C TYR A 21 7.33 -1.67 -2.36
N GLU A 22 8.65 -1.68 -2.18
CA GLU A 22 9.40 -0.52 -1.75
C GLU A 22 9.62 0.37 -2.99
N VAL A 23 9.11 1.59 -2.96
CA VAL A 23 9.28 2.57 -4.04
C VAL A 23 9.99 3.80 -3.48
N LYS A 24 11.13 4.16 -4.07
CA LYS A 24 11.87 5.38 -3.76
C LYS A 24 11.52 6.46 -4.77
N THR A 25 10.61 7.36 -4.40
CA THR A 25 10.19 8.51 -5.22
C THR A 25 10.22 9.79 -4.40
N ARG A 26 10.15 10.94 -5.07
CA ARG A 26 10.09 12.25 -4.40
C ARG A 26 8.72 12.48 -3.76
N ASP A 27 7.66 12.12 -4.47
CA ASP A 27 6.28 12.25 -4.00
C ASP A 27 5.43 11.09 -4.56
N ILE A 28 5.16 10.10 -3.70
CA ILE A 28 4.35 8.93 -4.08
C ILE A 28 2.88 9.31 -4.30
N TYR A 29 2.40 10.38 -3.66
CA TYR A 29 1.02 10.79 -3.76
C TYR A 29 0.73 11.40 -5.13
N GLN A 30 1.67 12.19 -5.65
CA GLN A 30 1.56 12.71 -7.01
C GLN A 30 1.56 11.58 -8.04
N ASP A 31 2.46 10.60 -7.88
CA ASP A 31 2.51 9.45 -8.78
C ASP A 31 1.21 8.62 -8.74
N MET A 32 0.62 8.46 -7.54
CA MET A 32 -0.69 7.80 -7.36
C MET A 32 -1.84 8.63 -7.94
N LEU A 33 -1.74 9.97 -7.95
CA LEU A 33 -2.74 10.84 -8.54
C LEU A 33 -2.78 10.69 -10.06
N GLU A 34 -1.62 10.62 -10.71
CA GLU A 34 -1.52 10.35 -12.15
C GLU A 34 -2.11 8.98 -12.51
N ASP A 35 -1.85 7.99 -11.66
CA ASP A 35 -2.37 6.63 -11.79
C ASP A 35 -3.69 6.42 -11.02
N ALA A 36 -4.43 7.49 -10.66
CA ALA A 36 -5.61 7.39 -9.80
C ALA A 36 -6.69 6.45 -10.37
N GLY A 37 -6.69 6.23 -11.69
CA GLY A 37 -7.56 5.26 -12.35
C GLY A 37 -7.25 3.79 -12.01
N LEU A 38 -6.09 3.47 -11.44
CA LEU A 38 -5.65 2.08 -11.13
C LEU A 38 -5.85 1.71 -9.65
N PHE A 39 -5.96 2.71 -8.77
CA PHE A 39 -6.01 2.51 -7.33
C PHE A 39 -7.41 2.77 -6.76
N ASP A 40 -7.80 1.98 -5.76
CA ASP A 40 -8.97 2.25 -4.93
C ASP A 40 -8.51 2.99 -3.66
N THR A 41 -8.69 4.31 -3.66
CA THR A 41 -8.37 5.22 -2.54
C THR A 41 -9.63 5.66 -1.79
N SER A 42 -10.74 4.92 -1.94
CA SER A 42 -12.02 5.27 -1.32
C SER A 42 -12.02 5.20 0.21
N GLU A 43 -11.01 4.54 0.80
CA GLU A 43 -10.84 4.35 2.24
C GLU A 43 -9.93 5.41 2.87
N TYR A 44 -9.43 6.36 2.07
CA TYR A 44 -8.65 7.47 2.59
C TYR A 44 -9.55 8.39 3.40
N THR A 45 -8.99 9.16 4.32
CA THR A 45 -9.74 10.17 5.05
C THR A 45 -10.33 11.21 4.09
N GLN A 46 -11.54 11.71 4.36
CA GLN A 46 -12.26 12.62 3.45
C GLN A 46 -11.51 13.94 3.16
N GLY A 47 -10.53 14.31 3.99
CA GLY A 47 -9.67 15.46 3.77
C GLY A 47 -8.40 15.18 2.93
N HIS A 48 -8.14 13.93 2.54
CA HIS A 48 -6.94 13.57 1.79
C HIS A 48 -7.09 13.96 0.31
N PRO A 49 -6.09 14.59 -0.33
CA PRO A 49 -6.16 15.01 -1.74
C PRO A 49 -6.38 13.85 -2.73
N LEU A 50 -6.05 12.63 -2.32
CA LEU A 50 -6.24 11.40 -3.09
C LEU A 50 -7.54 10.65 -2.78
N HIS A 51 -8.35 11.11 -1.82
CA HIS A 51 -9.60 10.44 -1.50
C HIS A 51 -10.54 10.45 -2.70
N SER A 52 -10.85 9.27 -3.23
CA SER A 52 -11.76 9.13 -4.37
C SER A 52 -12.61 7.88 -4.23
N ILE A 53 -13.92 8.06 -4.31
CA ILE A 53 -14.89 6.94 -4.32
C ILE A 53 -15.07 6.31 -5.71
N ARG A 54 -14.39 6.85 -6.74
CA ARG A 54 -14.58 6.45 -8.15
C ARG A 54 -14.26 4.97 -8.41
N ASN A 55 -13.29 4.41 -7.69
CA ASN A 55 -12.82 3.03 -7.87
C ASN A 55 -13.25 2.09 -6.74
N LYS A 56 -14.17 2.52 -5.86
CA LYS A 56 -14.60 1.75 -4.70
C LYS A 56 -15.13 0.37 -5.10
N LYS A 57 -14.44 -0.69 -4.66
CA LYS A 57 -14.79 -2.10 -4.93
C LYS A 57 -14.83 -2.48 -6.43
N VAL A 58 -14.11 -1.73 -7.28
CA VAL A 58 -14.03 -2.06 -8.71
C VAL A 58 -13.03 -3.20 -8.92
N LEU A 59 -13.44 -4.25 -9.64
CA LEU A 59 -12.61 -5.41 -9.91
C LEU A 59 -11.35 -5.02 -10.71
N GLY A 60 -10.19 -5.52 -10.31
CA GLY A 60 -8.91 -5.21 -10.96
C GLY A 60 -8.28 -3.88 -10.55
N LYS A 61 -8.87 -3.16 -9.57
CA LYS A 61 -8.24 -1.99 -8.94
C LYS A 61 -7.46 -2.41 -7.70
N MET A 62 -6.30 -1.80 -7.51
CA MET A 62 -5.44 -2.08 -6.36
C MET A 62 -5.88 -1.22 -5.18
N LYS A 63 -6.34 -1.85 -4.11
CA LYS A 63 -6.63 -1.15 -2.86
C LYS A 63 -5.31 -0.82 -2.15
N ASP A 64 -5.19 0.41 -1.66
CA ASP A 64 -4.13 0.74 -0.71
C ASP A 64 -4.52 0.29 0.70
N GLU A 65 -3.65 -0.50 1.33
CA GLU A 65 -3.85 -1.09 2.64
C GLU A 65 -3.42 -0.19 3.80
N THR A 66 -2.66 0.87 3.53
CA THR A 66 -2.18 1.80 4.56
C THR A 66 -2.97 3.11 4.61
N HIS A 67 -4.11 3.19 3.91
CA HIS A 67 -5.02 4.34 3.91
C HIS A 67 -4.35 5.68 3.55
N GLY A 68 -3.31 5.64 2.72
CA GLY A 68 -2.51 6.81 2.34
C GLY A 68 -1.42 7.17 3.34
N PHE A 69 -1.24 6.42 4.43
CA PHE A 69 -0.14 6.67 5.36
C PHE A 69 1.16 6.02 4.88
N PRO A 70 2.29 6.76 4.93
CA PRO A 70 3.57 6.23 4.51
C PRO A 70 4.06 5.17 5.51
N ILE A 71 4.55 4.06 4.96
CA ILE A 71 5.16 2.98 5.74
C ILE A 71 6.52 3.48 6.26
N GLN A 72 6.72 3.41 7.58
CA GLN A 72 8.01 3.71 8.20
C GLN A 72 8.88 2.47 8.26
N GLU A 73 8.29 1.34 8.65
CA GLU A 73 9.04 0.09 8.80
C GLU A 73 8.25 -1.07 8.21
N PHE A 74 8.97 -1.98 7.56
CA PHE A 74 8.44 -3.23 7.04
C PHE A 74 9.35 -4.38 7.44
N ILE A 75 8.78 -5.42 8.04
CA ILE A 75 9.47 -6.65 8.40
C ILE A 75 8.73 -7.81 7.75
N GLY A 76 9.34 -8.42 6.73
CA GLY A 76 8.86 -9.65 6.12
C GLY A 76 9.63 -10.85 6.67
N LEU A 77 8.97 -11.72 7.43
CA LEU A 77 9.62 -12.90 8.02
C LEU A 77 9.55 -14.11 7.06
N ARG A 78 8.37 -14.35 6.48
CA ARG A 78 8.08 -15.48 5.57
C ARG A 78 7.00 -15.08 4.58
N PRO A 79 6.80 -15.82 3.47
CA PRO A 79 5.62 -15.64 2.64
C PRO A 79 4.36 -15.66 3.51
N LYS A 80 3.48 -14.67 3.33
CA LYS A 80 2.26 -14.48 4.13
C LYS A 80 2.46 -14.15 5.62
N MET A 81 3.69 -13.78 6.03
CA MET A 81 4.02 -13.38 7.39
C MET A 81 4.85 -12.10 7.40
N TYR A 82 4.21 -10.98 7.70
CA TYR A 82 4.84 -9.67 7.69
C TYR A 82 4.23 -8.72 8.74
N SER A 83 5.03 -7.74 9.18
CA SER A 83 4.59 -6.60 9.98
C SER A 83 4.90 -5.30 9.23
N ILE A 84 3.95 -4.37 9.24
CA ILE A 84 4.07 -3.03 8.67
C ILE A 84 3.80 -2.02 9.79
N LEU A 85 4.69 -1.06 9.97
CA LEU A 85 4.51 0.07 10.87
C LEU A 85 4.31 1.36 10.06
N TYR A 86 3.23 2.08 10.36
CA TYR A 86 2.95 3.40 9.78
C TYR A 86 2.40 4.33 10.87
N THR A 87 2.41 5.64 10.61
CA THR A 87 1.86 6.64 11.55
C THR A 87 0.58 7.21 10.96
N GLU A 88 -0.53 7.01 11.67
CA GLU A 88 -1.83 7.59 11.37
C GLU A 88 -2.16 8.61 12.47
N ASN A 89 -2.42 9.87 12.12
CA ASN A 89 -2.81 10.93 13.06
C ASN A 89 -1.88 11.04 14.30
N ASN A 90 -0.55 11.04 14.10
CA ASN A 90 0.47 11.03 15.16
C ASN A 90 0.45 9.81 16.09
N LYS A 91 -0.24 8.73 15.72
CA LYS A 91 -0.22 7.44 16.41
C LYS A 91 0.46 6.40 15.54
N GLN A 92 1.39 5.65 16.12
CA GLN A 92 1.97 4.49 15.47
C GLN A 92 0.92 3.38 15.40
N VAL A 93 0.69 2.88 14.19
CA VAL A 93 -0.20 1.75 13.90
C VAL A 93 0.64 0.63 13.33
N GLU A 94 0.55 -0.54 13.97
CA GLU A 94 1.25 -1.75 13.55
C GLU A 94 0.25 -2.72 12.94
N LYS A 95 0.45 -3.08 11.67
CA LYS A 95 -0.35 -4.09 10.97
C LYS A 95 0.46 -5.38 10.86
N LYS A 96 0.07 -6.38 11.66
CA LYS A 96 0.63 -7.74 11.61
C LYS A 96 -0.26 -8.63 10.77
N THR A 97 0.33 -9.29 9.78
CA THR A 97 -0.35 -10.26 8.94
C THR A 97 0.36 -11.60 9.03
N ALA A 98 -0.40 -12.65 9.37
CA ALA A 98 0.04 -14.03 9.32
C ALA A 98 -1.10 -14.89 8.77
N LYS A 99 -1.05 -15.24 7.47
CA LYS A 99 -2.04 -16.15 6.86
C LYS A 99 -1.51 -17.58 6.85
N GLY A 100 -2.34 -18.55 7.23
CA GLY A 100 -2.02 -19.99 7.14
C GLY A 100 -1.43 -20.64 8.41
N ILE A 101 -1.38 -19.92 9.52
CA ILE A 101 -1.14 -20.51 10.85
C ILE A 101 -2.42 -21.22 11.31
N LYS A 102 -2.47 -22.55 11.14
CA LYS A 102 -3.37 -23.40 11.94
C LYS A 102 -2.76 -23.51 13.34
N GLY A 103 -3.48 -23.01 14.34
CA GLY A 103 -3.24 -23.39 15.73
C GLY A 103 -3.63 -24.84 15.97
#